data_AF-A0A6I7MWW0-F1
#
_entry.id   AF-A0A6I7MWW0-F1
#
_cell.length_a   1.000
_cell.length_b   1.000
_cell.length_c   1.000
_cell.angle_alpha   90.00
_cell.angle_beta   90.00
_cell.angle_gamma   90.00
#
_symmetry.space_group_name_H-M   'P 1'
#
loop_
_entity.id
_entity.type
_entity.pdbx_description
1 polymer ?
#
loop_
_entity_poly.entity_id
_entity_poly.type
_entity_poly.pdbx_seq_one_letter_code
_entity_poly.pdbx_strand_id
1 'polypeptide(L)'
;EFYAEGKWWPVDISEGNKYTALATYYFGRHPANRIEFSQGRDLVVDPGPSGGPINFLAYPIMESESGELFPKTTFSFVRKAL
;
A
#
# COMPACT_ATOMS: atom_id res chain seq x y z
N GLU A 1 6.00 -6.82 -1.61
CA GLU A 1 7.34 -7.06 -1.05
C GLU A 1 7.57 -8.56 -0.90
N PHE A 2 8.83 -8.99 -0.73
CA PHE A 2 9.23 -10.39 -0.54
C PHE A 2 10.14 -10.51 0.69
N TYR A 3 9.85 -11.43 1.61
CA TYR A 3 10.65 -11.63 2.81
C TYR A 3 11.65 -12.77 2.63
N ALA A 4 12.93 -12.49 2.81
CA ALA A 4 13.99 -13.50 2.82
C ALA A 4 15.16 -13.03 3.70
N GLU A 5 15.79 -13.98 4.38
CA GLU A 5 17.02 -13.73 5.16
C GLU A 5 16.87 -12.61 6.19
N GLY A 6 15.71 -12.53 6.86
CA GLY A 6 15.47 -11.50 7.87
C GLY A 6 15.12 -10.12 7.30
N LYS A 7 15.00 -9.97 5.97
CA LYS A 7 14.82 -8.68 5.29
C LYS A 7 13.64 -8.68 4.33
N TRP A 8 12.93 -7.54 4.28
CA TRP A 8 11.96 -7.24 3.24
C TRP A 8 12.64 -6.66 2.00
N TRP A 9 12.37 -7.28 0.86
CA TRP A 9 12.83 -6.86 -0.45
C TRP A 9 11.68 -6.20 -1.22
N PRO A 10 11.90 -5.02 -1.83
CA PRO A 10 10.90 -4.40 -2.69
C PRO A 10 10.70 -5.24 -3.94
N VAL A 11 9.44 -5.46 -4.36
CA VAL A 11 9.12 -6.24 -5.56
C VAL A 11 7.97 -5.58 -6.29
N ASP A 12 8.15 -5.22 -7.57
CA ASP A 12 7.07 -4.75 -8.45
C ASP A 12 6.68 -5.84 -9.45
N ILE A 13 5.81 -6.76 -9.00
CA ILE A 13 5.34 -7.88 -9.83
C ILE A 13 4.57 -7.42 -11.06
N SER A 14 3.92 -6.26 -10.97
CA SER A 14 3.08 -5.74 -12.05
C SER A 14 3.93 -5.27 -13.22
N GLU A 15 5.01 -4.54 -12.94
CA GLU A 15 5.95 -4.08 -13.95
C GLU A 15 6.86 -5.21 -14.44
N GLY A 16 7.27 -6.12 -13.56
CA GLY A 16 8.00 -7.32 -13.93
C GLY A 16 7.22 -8.23 -14.89
N ASN A 17 5.89 -8.34 -14.72
CA ASN A 17 5.03 -9.09 -15.63
C ASN A 17 4.82 -8.36 -16.97
N LYS A 18 4.66 -7.02 -16.96
CA LYS A 18 4.53 -6.21 -18.19
C LYS A 18 5.82 -6.18 -19.01
N TYR A 19 6.97 -6.15 -18.35
CA TYR A 19 8.29 -6.02 -18.96
C TYR A 19 9.20 -7.15 -18.47
N THR A 20 8.94 -8.38 -18.94
CA THR A 20 9.60 -9.60 -18.43
C THR A 20 11.12 -9.60 -18.53
N ALA A 21 11.70 -8.92 -19.53
CA ALA A 21 13.15 -8.74 -19.63
C ALA A 21 13.77 -7.97 -18.44
N LEU A 22 12.94 -7.21 -17.70
CA LEU A 22 13.33 -6.45 -16.50
C LEU A 22 12.85 -7.11 -15.21
N ALA A 23 12.37 -8.37 -15.24
CA ALA A 23 11.86 -9.04 -14.04
C ALA A 23 12.87 -9.04 -12.88
N THR A 24 14.15 -9.34 -13.15
CA THR A 24 15.22 -9.29 -12.14
C THR A 24 15.49 -7.87 -11.64
N TYR A 25 15.27 -6.85 -12.46
CA TYR A 25 15.39 -5.45 -12.02
C TYR A 25 14.26 -5.07 -11.04
N TYR A 26 13.03 -5.49 -11.32
CA TYR A 26 11.87 -5.21 -10.47
C TYR A 26 11.80 -6.12 -9.23
N PHE A 27 12.60 -7.18 -9.17
CA PHE A 27 12.85 -7.96 -7.97
C PHE A 27 14.02 -7.33 -7.18
N GLY A 28 13.70 -6.45 -6.24
CA GLY A 28 14.67 -5.71 -5.43
C GLY A 28 14.72 -4.21 -5.73
N ARG A 29 13.84 -3.68 -6.59
CA ARG A 29 13.80 -2.23 -6.88
C ARG A 29 12.39 -1.71 -7.16
N HIS A 30 12.06 -0.61 -6.49
CA HIS A 30 10.96 0.28 -6.89
C HIS A 30 11.54 1.52 -7.58
N PRO A 31 11.02 1.92 -8.77
CA PRO A 31 11.41 3.19 -9.35
C PRO A 31 10.90 4.36 -8.50
N ALA A 32 11.51 5.54 -8.66
CA ALA A 32 11.24 6.72 -7.82
C ALA A 32 9.83 7.34 -8.02
N ASN A 33 8.99 6.75 -8.88
CA ASN A 33 7.61 7.15 -9.15
C ASN A 33 6.59 6.28 -8.40
N ARG A 34 6.94 5.80 -7.21
CA ARG A 34 6.07 5.01 -6.32
C ARG A 34 5.91 5.73 -4.99
N ILE A 35 4.72 5.63 -4.41
CA ILE A 35 4.38 6.13 -3.08
C ILE A 35 3.84 4.94 -2.30
N GLU A 36 4.42 4.66 -1.13
CA GLU A 36 3.88 3.68 -0.20
C GLU A 36 2.74 4.32 0.60
N PHE A 37 1.63 3.61 0.72
CA PHE A 37 0.43 4.11 1.39
C PHE A 37 0.19 3.45 2.74
N SER A 38 0.41 2.14 2.82
CA SER A 38 0.42 1.36 4.05
C SER A 38 1.39 0.20 3.92
N GLN A 39 1.97 -0.23 5.05
CA GLN A 39 2.84 -1.39 5.15
C GLN A 39 2.37 -2.28 6.30
N GLY A 40 2.35 -3.60 6.06
CA GLY A 40 1.96 -4.60 7.06
C GLY A 40 0.66 -5.33 6.74
N ARG A 41 0.22 -6.17 7.67
CA ARG A 41 -1.07 -6.88 7.66
C ARG A 41 -1.75 -6.66 9.01
N ASP A 42 -3.07 -6.80 9.03
CA ASP A 42 -3.87 -6.74 10.26
C ASP A 42 -3.54 -5.48 11.10
N LEU A 43 -3.55 -4.31 10.45
CA LEU A 43 -3.19 -3.04 11.07
C LEU A 43 -4.20 -2.69 12.18
N VAL A 44 -3.68 -2.47 13.38
CA VAL A 44 -4.47 -2.04 14.54
C VAL A 44 -4.25 -0.55 14.74
N VAL A 45 -5.34 0.21 14.69
CA VAL A 45 -5.36 1.66 14.92
C VAL A 45 -6.28 1.97 16.10
N ASP A 46 -6.07 3.10 16.78
CA ASP A 46 -6.87 3.52 17.93
C ASP A 46 -7.41 4.95 17.72
N PRO A 47 -8.74 5.15 17.69
CA PRO A 47 -9.78 4.12 17.72
C PRO A 47 -9.78 3.27 16.44
N GLY A 48 -10.05 1.97 16.59
CA GLY A 48 -10.15 1.01 15.49
C GLY A 48 -11.56 0.95 14.89
N PRO A 49 -11.71 0.52 13.64
CA PRO A 49 -13.04 0.28 13.06
C PRO A 49 -13.72 -0.91 13.73
N SER A 50 -15.04 -0.94 13.67
CA SER A 50 -15.89 -2.01 14.23
C SER A 50 -15.57 -3.39 13.62
N GLY A 51 -15.13 -3.41 12.37
CA GLY A 51 -14.71 -4.62 11.64
C GLY A 51 -13.38 -5.22 12.11
N GLY A 52 -12.67 -4.59 13.04
CA GLY A 52 -11.40 -5.09 13.57
C GLY A 52 -10.17 -4.67 12.75
N PRO A 53 -9.08 -5.47 12.74
CA PRO A 53 -7.82 -5.07 12.12
C PRO A 53 -7.91 -4.83 10.60
N ILE A 54 -7.22 -3.80 10.12
CA ILE A 54 -7.27 -3.35 8.73
C ILE A 54 -6.24 -4.10 7.90
N ASN A 55 -6.70 -4.89 6.93
CA ASN A 55 -5.81 -5.65 6.04
C ASN A 55 -5.30 -4.86 4.82
N PHE A 56 -6.06 -3.86 4.35
CA PHE A 56 -5.70 -3.06 3.19
C PHE A 56 -6.19 -1.63 3.35
N LEU A 57 -5.28 -0.68 3.46
CA LEU A 57 -5.59 0.73 3.68
C LEU A 57 -5.12 1.57 2.49
N ALA A 58 -5.85 1.48 1.37
CA ALA A 58 -5.69 2.35 0.21
C ALA A 58 -6.74 3.47 0.14
N TYR A 59 -7.86 3.29 0.85
CA TYR A 59 -8.99 4.21 0.90
C TYR A 59 -9.35 4.46 2.37
N PRO A 60 -10.00 5.60 2.69
CA PRO A 60 -10.49 5.83 4.04
C PRO A 60 -11.51 4.76 4.42
N ILE A 61 -11.46 4.38 5.68
CA ILE A 61 -12.48 3.57 6.35
C ILE A 61 -13.34 4.56 7.12
N MET A 62 -14.64 4.55 6.86
CA MET A 62 -15.59 5.47 7.46
C MET A 62 -16.80 4.67 7.96
N GLU A 63 -17.12 4.83 9.23
CA GLU A 63 -18.25 4.17 9.89
C GLU A 63 -19.14 5.24 10.53
N SER A 64 -20.45 5.01 10.49
CA SER A 64 -21.44 5.72 11.30
C SER A 64 -22.30 4.72 12.06
N GLU A 65 -23.21 5.20 12.91
CA GLU A 65 -24.18 4.34 13.60
C GLU A 65 -25.02 3.49 12.63
N SER A 66 -25.18 3.93 11.38
CA SER A 66 -25.94 3.21 10.35
C SER A 66 -25.10 2.22 9.52
N GLY A 67 -23.79 2.10 9.78
CA GLY A 67 -22.88 1.19 9.08
C GLY A 67 -21.74 1.89 8.33
N GLU A 68 -21.12 1.16 7.40
CA GLU A 68 -20.01 1.66 6.58
C GLU A 68 -20.47 2.74 5.57
N LEU A 69 -19.62 3.74 5.38
CA LEU A 69 -19.82 4.82 4.43
C LEU A 69 -18.72 4.85 3.37
N PHE A 70 -19.10 5.20 2.15
CA PHE A 70 -18.19 5.30 1.00
C PHE A 70 -18.09 6.76 0.53
N PRO A 71 -17.32 7.61 1.22
CA PRO A 71 -17.20 9.01 0.84
C PRO A 71 -16.53 9.15 -0.52
N LYS A 72 -16.89 10.20 -1.26
CA LYS A 72 -16.13 10.59 -2.46
C LYS A 72 -14.74 11.06 -2.01
N THR A 73 -13.69 10.47 -2.58
CA THR A 73 -12.31 10.73 -2.19
C THR A 73 -11.52 11.40 -3.30
N THR A 74 -10.59 12.27 -2.91
CA THR A 74 -9.57 12.85 -3.79
C THR A 74 -8.24 12.75 -3.06
N PHE A 75 -7.24 12.16 -3.73
CA PHE A 75 -5.88 12.07 -3.21
C PHE A 75 -4.96 12.93 -4.08
N SER A 76 -4.13 13.76 -3.45
CA SER A 76 -3.10 14.52 -4.12
C SER A 76 -1.79 14.41 -3.36
N PHE A 77 -0.69 14.32 -4.10
CA PHE A 77 0.65 14.23 -3.55
C PHE A 77 1.50 15.30 -4.20
N VAL A 78 2.27 16.02 -3.38
CA VAL A 78 3.22 17.01 -3.87
C VAL A 78 4.61 16.50 -3.56
N ARG A 79 5.38 16.18 -4.60
CA ARG A 79 6.81 15.93 -4.45
C ARG A 79 7.50 17.28 -4.29
N LYS A 80 8.01 17.58 -3.10
CA LYS A 80 8.90 18.74 -2.92
C LYS A 80 10.16 18.51 -3.75
N ALA A 81 10.49 19.47 -4.62
CA ALA A 81 11.83 19.54 -5.22
C ALA A 81 12.84 19.85 -4.10
N LEU A 82 14.01 19.23 -4.19
CA LEU A 82 15.16 19.54 -3.32
C LEU A 82 15.70 20.94 -3.64
#